data_AF-F6ETH2-F1
#
_entry.id   AF-F6ETH2-F1
#
_cell.length_a   1.000
_cell.length_b   1.000
_cell.length_c   1.000
_cell.angle_alpha   90.00
_cell.angle_beta   90.00
_cell.angle_gamma   90.00
#
_symmetry.space_group_name_H-M   'P 1'
#
loop_
_entity.id
_entity.type
_entity.pdbx_description
1 polymer ?
#
loop_
_entity_poly.entity_id
_entity_poly.type
_entity_poly.pdbx_seq_one_letter_code
_entity_poly.pdbx_strand_id
1 'polypeptide(L)'
;MKDHPRSMHLDLLARARAALASHAEGDADIAEIIADLDTAILSIDRAPVAWSIPVYLATIGHGHGTTNVVAVSYRGLQVQVATFCRSQWGEINDSRDPGSLDDAMVIRDYFNLHPEDQLTSRMEWIDPDFGYDPERLEIGNYIALSSSHISWPTTEKIDEWITLDPCHRPVSIADTHYGWVIATAPSSFGDKSEIPADLFHALTFARGLGCNYLILDRDASTTDRLPCYEW
;
A
#
# COMPACT_ATOMS: atom_id res chain seq x y z
N MET A 1 4.41 -30.11 8.92
CA MET A 1 5.15 -30.37 7.67
C MET A 1 6.24 -29.30 7.63
N LYS A 2 7.53 -29.64 7.76
CA LYS A 2 8.59 -28.62 7.66
C LYS A 2 8.52 -28.02 6.25
N ASP A 3 8.52 -26.70 6.12
CA ASP A 3 8.63 -26.02 4.83
C ASP A 3 9.99 -26.34 4.21
N HIS A 4 10.04 -27.48 3.51
CA HIS A 4 11.24 -28.04 2.91
C HIS A 4 12.03 -27.02 2.05
N PRO A 5 11.40 -26.15 1.23
CA PRO A 5 12.16 -25.16 0.46
C PRO A 5 12.72 -24.01 1.32
N ARG A 6 11.98 -23.56 2.34
CA ARG A 6 12.41 -22.46 3.24
C ARG A 6 13.65 -22.87 4.05
N SER A 7 13.61 -24.04 4.67
CA SER A 7 14.73 -24.59 5.44
C SER A 7 15.98 -24.75 4.58
N MET A 8 15.84 -25.27 3.35
CA MET A 8 16.97 -25.44 2.43
C MET A 8 17.60 -24.10 2.02
N HIS A 9 16.79 -23.06 1.84
CA HIS A 9 17.27 -21.74 1.45
C HIS A 9 18.04 -21.08 2.61
N LEU A 10 17.51 -21.16 3.84
CA LEU A 10 18.21 -20.72 5.05
C LEU A 10 19.56 -21.44 5.23
N ASP A 11 19.57 -22.76 5.06
CA ASP A 11 20.80 -23.57 5.15
C ASP A 11 21.83 -23.21 4.06
N LEU A 12 21.36 -22.79 2.87
CA LEU A 12 22.25 -22.32 1.81
C LEU A 12 22.88 -20.97 2.17
N LEU A 13 22.07 -19.99 2.63
CA LEU A 13 22.56 -18.67 3.01
C LEU A 13 23.51 -18.74 4.21
N ALA A 14 23.19 -19.55 5.21
CA ALA A 14 24.05 -19.76 6.38
C ALA A 14 25.42 -20.34 6.00
N ARG A 15 25.46 -21.28 5.05
CA ARG A 15 26.73 -21.84 4.54
C ARG A 15 27.52 -20.82 3.72
N ALA A 16 26.85 -20.02 2.89
CA ALA A 16 27.50 -18.96 2.12
C ALA A 16 28.14 -17.92 3.06
N ARG A 17 27.39 -17.47 4.07
CA ARG A 17 27.88 -16.58 5.12
C ARG A 17 29.11 -17.14 5.84
N ALA A 18 29.04 -18.40 6.26
CA ALA A 18 30.16 -19.06 6.95
C ALA A 18 31.42 -19.18 6.07
N ALA A 19 31.26 -19.41 4.77
CA ALA A 19 32.38 -19.47 3.83
C ALA A 19 33.06 -18.10 3.60
N LEU A 20 32.28 -17.02 3.64
CA LEU A 20 32.79 -15.66 3.47
C LEU A 20 33.44 -15.10 4.75
N ALA A 21 33.02 -15.56 5.93
CA ALA A 21 33.50 -15.04 7.22
C ALA A 21 35.03 -15.09 7.39
N SER A 22 35.70 -16.10 6.82
CA SER A 22 37.18 -16.20 6.89
C SER A 22 37.92 -15.15 6.06
N HIS A 23 37.22 -14.42 5.20
CA HIS A 23 37.77 -13.40 4.31
C HIS A 23 37.33 -11.97 4.69
N ALA A 24 36.55 -11.83 5.77
CA ALA A 24 35.99 -10.55 6.18
C ALA A 24 37.01 -9.62 6.86
N GLU A 25 38.08 -10.16 7.45
CA GLU A 25 39.13 -9.36 8.07
C GLU A 25 39.96 -8.63 7.00
N GLY A 26 39.68 -7.34 6.84
CA GLY A 26 40.43 -6.44 5.96
C GLY A 26 39.79 -6.14 4.61
N ASP A 27 38.60 -6.69 4.34
CA ASP A 27 37.84 -6.43 3.11
C ASP A 27 36.42 -5.92 3.47
N ALA A 28 36.20 -4.63 3.25
CA ALA A 28 34.95 -3.96 3.57
C ALA A 28 33.78 -4.46 2.70
N ASP A 29 34.05 -4.84 1.45
CA ASP A 29 33.03 -5.33 0.52
C ASP A 29 32.52 -6.71 0.97
N ILE A 30 33.44 -7.56 1.47
CA ILE A 30 33.08 -8.88 2.03
C ILE A 30 32.29 -8.72 3.34
N ALA A 31 32.65 -7.74 4.17
CA ALA A 31 31.90 -7.45 5.40
C ALA A 31 30.46 -6.98 5.11
N GLU A 32 30.26 -6.16 4.08
CA GLU A 32 28.94 -5.70 3.63
C GLU A 32 28.07 -6.88 3.14
N ILE A 33 28.63 -7.77 2.32
CA ILE A 33 27.92 -8.97 1.83
C ILE A 33 27.50 -9.88 3.00
N ILE A 34 28.32 -10.02 4.03
CA ILE A 34 27.96 -10.82 5.22
C ILE A 34 26.79 -10.17 5.97
N ALA A 35 26.77 -8.84 6.10
CA ALA A 35 25.67 -8.11 6.72
C ALA A 35 24.35 -8.27 5.93
N ASP A 36 24.43 -8.25 4.59
CA ASP A 36 23.29 -8.51 3.71
C ASP A 36 22.75 -9.95 3.88
N LEU A 37 23.65 -10.93 3.94
CA LEU A 37 23.28 -12.33 4.18
C LEU A 37 22.62 -12.52 5.55
N ASP A 38 23.13 -11.87 6.60
CA ASP A 38 22.51 -11.88 7.92
C ASP A 38 21.10 -11.26 7.90
N THR A 39 20.94 -10.14 7.20
CA THR A 39 19.65 -9.48 7.03
C THR A 39 18.65 -10.37 6.29
N ALA A 40 19.10 -11.03 5.22
CA ALA A 40 18.27 -11.96 4.44
C ALA A 40 17.85 -13.18 5.26
N ILE A 41 18.79 -13.81 6.00
CA ILE A 41 18.50 -14.94 6.90
C ILE A 41 17.46 -14.55 7.94
N LEU A 42 17.63 -13.40 8.61
CA LEU A 42 16.68 -12.89 9.60
C LEU A 42 15.30 -12.63 8.99
N SER A 43 15.24 -12.07 7.79
CA SER A 43 13.98 -11.76 7.09
C SER A 43 13.22 -13.04 6.72
N ILE A 44 13.95 -14.04 6.21
CA ILE A 44 13.38 -15.36 5.85
C ILE A 44 12.95 -16.14 7.08
N ASP A 45 13.60 -15.97 8.23
CA ASP A 45 13.25 -16.66 9.48
C ASP A 45 12.02 -16.03 10.16
N ARG A 46 11.81 -14.71 10.00
CA ARG A 46 10.72 -13.98 10.67
C ARG A 46 9.40 -13.94 9.90
N ALA A 47 9.43 -13.96 8.57
CA ALA A 47 8.22 -13.84 7.75
C ALA A 47 7.89 -15.15 7.00
N PRO A 48 6.60 -15.55 6.89
CA PRO A 48 6.19 -16.66 6.02
C PRO A 48 6.53 -16.41 4.54
N VAL A 49 6.51 -15.14 4.12
CA VAL A 49 6.89 -14.66 2.80
C VAL A 49 7.84 -13.49 3.01
N ALA A 50 9.13 -13.67 2.70
CA ALA A 50 10.20 -12.74 3.08
C ALA A 50 10.47 -11.63 2.05
N TRP A 51 9.77 -11.65 0.93
CA TRP A 51 9.86 -10.65 -0.14
C TRP A 51 8.47 -10.32 -0.65
N SER A 52 8.29 -9.14 -1.23
CA SER A 52 6.99 -8.75 -1.79
C SER A 52 6.60 -9.70 -2.92
N ILE A 53 5.36 -10.18 -2.90
CA ILE A 53 4.81 -11.04 -3.95
C ILE A 53 3.67 -10.33 -4.69
N PRO A 54 3.60 -10.44 -6.02
CA PRO A 54 2.45 -9.93 -6.75
C PRO A 54 1.28 -10.89 -6.57
N VAL A 55 0.13 -10.34 -6.22
CA VAL A 55 -1.12 -11.07 -6.11
C VAL A 55 -2.15 -10.43 -7.03
N TYR A 56 -2.73 -11.26 -7.87
CA TYR A 56 -3.77 -10.90 -8.82
C TYR A 56 -5.10 -11.29 -8.20
N LEU A 57 -5.97 -10.31 -8.00
CA LEU A 57 -7.31 -10.47 -7.46
C LEU A 57 -8.32 -10.21 -8.58
N ALA A 58 -9.34 -11.05 -8.68
CA ALA A 58 -10.54 -10.72 -9.43
C ALA A 58 -11.78 -10.86 -8.54
N THR A 59 -12.70 -9.92 -8.72
CA THR A 59 -14.00 -9.88 -8.08
C THR A 59 -15.05 -9.98 -9.18
N ILE A 60 -15.90 -10.99 -9.09
CA ILE A 60 -17.00 -11.27 -10.02
C ILE A 60 -18.30 -10.99 -9.26
N GLY A 61 -19.00 -9.92 -9.61
CA GLY A 61 -20.37 -9.68 -9.15
C GLY A 61 -21.34 -10.42 -10.06
N HIS A 62 -22.26 -11.19 -9.48
CA HIS A 62 -23.27 -11.95 -10.22
C HIS A 62 -24.59 -12.05 -9.44
N GLY A 63 -25.65 -12.58 -10.05
CA GLY A 63 -27.00 -12.61 -9.46
C GLY A 63 -27.14 -13.31 -8.09
N HIS A 64 -26.14 -14.11 -7.68
CA HIS A 64 -26.11 -14.81 -6.39
C HIS A 64 -25.15 -14.19 -5.37
N GLY A 65 -24.52 -13.06 -5.69
CA GLY A 65 -23.60 -12.36 -4.81
C GLY A 65 -22.25 -12.09 -5.48
N THR A 66 -21.17 -12.25 -4.72
CA THR A 66 -19.82 -11.90 -5.17
C THR A 66 -18.89 -13.08 -5.01
N THR A 67 -18.22 -13.45 -6.10
CA THR A 67 -17.13 -14.43 -6.09
C THR A 67 -15.78 -13.71 -6.15
N ASN A 68 -14.88 -14.03 -5.24
CA ASN A 68 -13.51 -13.52 -5.24
C ASN A 68 -12.53 -14.65 -5.56
N VAL A 69 -11.61 -14.39 -6.48
CA VAL A 69 -10.56 -15.33 -6.88
C VAL A 69 -9.20 -14.65 -6.80
N VAL A 70 -8.19 -15.40 -6.35
CA VAL A 70 -6.87 -14.88 -6.03
C VAL A 70 -5.81 -15.81 -6.60
N ALA A 71 -4.79 -15.25 -7.26
CA ALA A 71 -3.64 -16.01 -7.74
C ALA A 71 -2.33 -15.22 -7.64
N VAL A 72 -1.21 -15.91 -7.48
CA VAL A 72 0.14 -15.31 -7.51
C VAL A 72 0.69 -15.09 -8.93
N SER A 73 -0.16 -15.22 -9.95
CA SER A 73 0.19 -14.92 -11.35
C SER A 73 -1.06 -14.56 -12.15
N TYR A 74 -0.89 -13.69 -13.15
CA TYR A 74 -1.99 -13.31 -14.05
C TYR A 74 -2.62 -14.52 -14.74
N ARG A 75 -1.79 -15.46 -15.23
CA ARG A 75 -2.28 -16.70 -15.85
C ARG A 75 -3.09 -17.55 -14.88
N GLY A 76 -2.63 -17.68 -13.62
CA GLY A 76 -3.37 -18.41 -12.59
C GLY A 76 -4.72 -17.75 -12.28
N LEU A 77 -4.79 -16.42 -12.32
CA LEU A 77 -6.05 -15.71 -12.14
C LEU A 77 -7.02 -16.00 -13.30
N GLN A 78 -6.54 -15.92 -14.54
CA GLN A 78 -7.34 -16.23 -15.73
C GLN A 78 -7.91 -17.65 -15.69
N VAL A 79 -7.13 -18.64 -15.26
CA VAL A 79 -7.64 -20.03 -15.10
C VAL A 79 -8.80 -20.09 -14.11
N GLN A 80 -8.71 -19.39 -12.98
CA GLN A 80 -9.78 -19.39 -11.96
C GLN A 80 -11.04 -18.66 -12.45
N VAL A 81 -10.89 -17.49 -13.09
CA VAL A 81 -12.03 -16.75 -13.68
C VAL A 81 -12.67 -17.58 -14.79
N ALA A 82 -11.89 -18.20 -15.67
CA ALA A 82 -12.42 -19.07 -16.72
C ALA A 82 -13.16 -20.26 -16.11
N THR A 83 -12.67 -20.85 -15.02
CA THR A 83 -13.37 -21.93 -14.30
C THR A 83 -14.76 -21.49 -13.83
N PHE A 84 -14.89 -20.28 -13.28
CA PHE A 84 -16.19 -19.69 -12.95
C PHE A 84 -17.08 -19.57 -14.19
N CYS A 85 -16.59 -18.93 -15.26
CA CYS A 85 -17.35 -18.74 -16.50
C CYS A 85 -17.81 -20.07 -17.13
N ARG A 86 -16.97 -21.11 -17.12
CA ARG A 86 -17.35 -22.45 -17.61
C ARG A 86 -18.47 -23.06 -16.77
N SER A 87 -18.45 -22.85 -15.44
CA SER A 87 -19.50 -23.36 -14.55
C SER A 87 -20.85 -22.68 -14.76
N GLN A 88 -20.84 -21.41 -15.19
CA GLN A 88 -22.03 -20.59 -15.43
C GLN A 88 -22.38 -20.49 -16.94
N TRP A 89 -21.70 -21.24 -17.81
CA TRP A 89 -21.83 -21.09 -19.26
C TRP A 89 -23.25 -21.30 -19.79
N GLY A 90 -24.08 -22.07 -19.08
CA GLY A 90 -25.48 -22.27 -19.42
C GLY A 90 -26.31 -20.97 -19.39
N GLU A 91 -25.93 -19.98 -18.59
CA GLU A 91 -26.67 -18.73 -18.41
C GLU A 91 -26.66 -17.84 -19.67
N ILE A 92 -25.61 -17.95 -20.50
CA ILE A 92 -25.50 -17.18 -21.75
C ILE A 92 -26.15 -17.83 -22.96
N ASN A 93 -26.70 -19.04 -22.82
CA ASN A 93 -27.34 -19.81 -23.90
C ASN A 93 -26.45 -20.01 -25.16
N ASP A 94 -25.13 -20.07 -24.99
CA ASP A 94 -24.20 -20.38 -26.08
C ASP A 94 -24.07 -21.90 -26.27
N SER A 95 -24.19 -22.37 -27.51
CA SER A 95 -24.21 -23.80 -27.84
C SER A 95 -22.82 -24.45 -27.95
N ARG A 96 -21.75 -23.67 -27.92
CA ARG A 96 -20.37 -24.18 -27.95
C ARG A 96 -20.04 -24.87 -26.63
N ASP A 97 -19.24 -25.94 -26.69
CA ASP A 97 -18.70 -26.59 -25.49
C ASP A 97 -17.61 -25.70 -24.85
N PRO A 98 -17.82 -25.15 -23.63
CA PRO A 98 -16.85 -24.29 -22.97
C PRO A 98 -15.52 -24.98 -22.62
N GLY A 99 -15.50 -26.32 -22.54
CA GLY A 99 -14.28 -27.10 -22.30
C GLY A 99 -13.33 -27.11 -23.50
N SER A 100 -13.83 -26.80 -24.70
CA SER A 100 -13.06 -26.74 -25.95
C SER A 100 -12.44 -25.36 -26.22
N LEU A 101 -12.86 -24.34 -25.48
CA LEU A 101 -12.43 -22.95 -25.66
C LEU A 101 -11.26 -22.61 -24.72
N ASP A 102 -10.35 -21.76 -25.19
CA ASP A 102 -9.29 -21.23 -24.33
C ASP A 102 -9.85 -20.28 -23.25
N ASP A 103 -9.09 -20.11 -22.17
CA ASP A 103 -9.54 -19.33 -21.00
C ASP A 103 -9.91 -17.88 -21.35
N ALA A 104 -9.14 -17.25 -22.25
CA ALA A 104 -9.40 -15.85 -22.62
C ALA A 104 -10.69 -15.71 -23.43
N MET A 105 -10.96 -16.65 -24.33
CA MET A 105 -12.21 -16.71 -25.10
C MET A 105 -13.41 -16.96 -24.20
N VAL A 106 -13.30 -17.92 -23.27
CA VAL A 106 -14.37 -18.21 -22.30
C VAL A 106 -14.72 -16.96 -21.49
N ILE A 107 -13.71 -16.30 -20.91
CA ILE A 107 -13.94 -15.12 -20.07
C ILE A 107 -14.59 -14.00 -20.90
N ARG A 108 -14.01 -13.69 -22.06
CA ARG A 108 -14.53 -12.64 -22.93
C ARG A 108 -15.97 -12.89 -23.34
N ASP A 109 -16.26 -14.09 -23.83
CA ASP A 109 -17.57 -14.41 -24.40
C ASP A 109 -18.64 -14.48 -23.30
N TYR A 110 -18.32 -15.00 -22.12
CA TYR A 110 -19.22 -15.00 -20.96
C TYR A 110 -19.65 -13.58 -20.58
N PHE A 111 -18.71 -12.69 -20.26
CA PHE A 111 -19.06 -11.33 -19.79
C PHE A 111 -19.63 -10.44 -20.90
N ASN A 112 -19.39 -10.74 -22.18
CA ASN A 112 -20.05 -10.04 -23.29
C ASN A 112 -21.51 -10.46 -23.47
N LEU A 113 -21.83 -11.72 -23.21
CA LEU A 113 -23.18 -12.28 -23.38
C LEU A 113 -23.99 -12.28 -22.08
N HIS A 114 -23.36 -11.99 -20.94
CA HIS A 114 -23.96 -11.84 -19.61
C HIS A 114 -23.54 -10.50 -18.96
N PRO A 115 -23.95 -9.35 -19.51
CA PRO A 115 -23.51 -8.03 -19.04
C PRO A 115 -23.99 -7.66 -17.62
N GLU A 116 -24.95 -8.38 -17.06
CA GLU A 116 -25.39 -8.29 -15.68
C GLU A 116 -24.31 -8.72 -14.68
N ASP A 117 -23.44 -9.66 -15.09
CA ASP A 117 -22.29 -10.06 -14.31
C ASP A 117 -21.11 -9.14 -14.60
N GLN A 118 -20.41 -8.72 -13.55
CA GLN A 118 -19.30 -7.76 -13.66
C GLN A 118 -18.00 -8.36 -13.15
N LEU A 119 -16.98 -8.39 -14.00
CA LEU A 119 -15.62 -8.74 -13.65
C LEU A 119 -14.77 -7.49 -13.43
N THR A 120 -14.19 -7.38 -12.24
CA THR A 120 -13.10 -6.43 -11.98
C THR A 120 -11.86 -7.20 -11.55
N SER A 121 -10.68 -6.76 -11.99
CA SER A 121 -9.43 -7.38 -11.61
C SER A 121 -8.34 -6.35 -11.35
N ARG A 122 -7.46 -6.64 -10.40
CA ARG A 122 -6.32 -5.81 -10.06
C ARG A 122 -5.12 -6.66 -9.64
N MET A 123 -3.95 -6.06 -9.71
CA MET A 123 -2.72 -6.62 -9.14
C MET A 123 -2.33 -5.76 -7.95
N GLU A 124 -2.00 -6.41 -6.84
CA GLU A 124 -1.53 -5.80 -5.62
C GLU A 124 -0.21 -6.46 -5.21
N TRP A 125 0.69 -5.69 -4.62
CA TRP A 125 1.87 -6.24 -3.96
C TRP A 125 1.51 -6.57 -2.52
N ILE A 126 1.77 -7.80 -2.11
CA ILE A 126 1.73 -8.18 -0.70
C ILE A 126 3.17 -8.16 -0.21
N ASP A 127 3.48 -7.16 0.62
CA ASP A 127 4.76 -7.04 1.30
C ASP A 127 4.90 -8.10 2.40
N PRO A 128 6.14 -8.41 2.82
CA PRO A 128 6.38 -9.35 3.91
C PRO A 128 5.63 -8.97 5.18
N ASP A 129 4.78 -9.88 5.65
CA ASP A 129 4.12 -9.74 6.95
C ASP A 129 5.09 -10.17 8.04
N PHE A 130 5.73 -9.19 8.67
CA PHE A 130 6.60 -9.38 9.84
C PHE A 130 5.80 -9.52 11.15
N GLY A 131 4.47 -9.61 11.06
CA GLY A 131 3.55 -9.56 12.18
C GLY A 131 3.23 -8.13 12.61
N TYR A 132 2.09 -7.99 13.30
CA TYR A 132 1.79 -6.80 14.09
C TYR A 132 2.69 -6.81 15.32
N ASP A 133 3.72 -5.98 15.33
CA ASP A 133 4.53 -5.72 16.52
C ASP A 133 3.86 -4.58 17.30
N PRO A 134 3.17 -4.87 18.42
CA PRO A 134 2.47 -3.86 19.21
C PRO A 134 3.43 -2.86 19.88
N GLU A 135 4.73 -3.18 19.94
CA GLU A 135 5.77 -2.30 20.50
C GLU A 135 6.58 -1.59 19.42
N ARG A 136 6.30 -1.83 18.13
CA ARG A 136 6.95 -1.12 17.03
C ARG A 136 6.56 0.34 17.08
N LEU A 137 7.50 1.14 17.58
CA LEU A 137 7.39 2.59 17.55
C LEU A 137 7.42 3.05 16.09
N GLU A 138 6.37 3.77 15.68
CA GLU A 138 6.40 4.52 14.43
C GLU A 138 7.32 5.73 14.63
N ILE A 139 8.43 5.76 13.89
CA ILE A 139 9.31 6.93 13.84
C ILE A 139 8.95 7.69 12.57
N GLY A 140 8.43 8.89 12.73
CA GLY A 140 8.09 9.79 11.63
C GLY A 140 8.90 11.08 11.67
N ASN A 141 9.18 11.64 10.50
CA ASN A 141 9.74 12.97 10.37
C ASN A 141 8.61 13.99 10.23
N TYR A 142 8.81 15.19 10.77
CA TYR A 142 7.88 16.30 10.59
C TYR A 142 8.60 17.56 10.11
N ILE A 143 7.84 18.44 9.46
CA ILE A 143 8.24 19.82 9.19
C ILE A 143 7.25 20.78 9.83
N ALA A 144 7.75 21.81 10.51
CA ALA A 144 6.95 22.91 11.01
C ALA A 144 7.02 24.08 10.02
N LEU A 145 5.85 24.57 9.61
CA LEU A 145 5.68 25.69 8.70
C LEU A 145 4.73 26.71 9.30
N SER A 146 4.94 27.99 8.97
CA SER A 146 4.02 29.04 9.41
C SER A 146 2.58 28.72 8.98
N SER A 147 1.61 28.92 9.87
CA SER A 147 0.18 28.84 9.53
C SER A 147 -0.22 29.81 8.40
N SER A 148 0.60 30.84 8.11
CA SER A 148 0.38 31.73 6.96
C SER A 148 0.44 31.01 5.60
N HIS A 149 0.92 29.76 5.54
CA HIS A 149 0.92 28.96 4.31
C HIS A 149 -0.44 28.37 3.92
N ILE A 150 -1.44 28.51 4.78
CA ILE A 150 -2.84 28.20 4.47
C ILE A 150 -3.68 29.46 4.62
N SER A 151 -4.78 29.52 3.88
CA SER A 151 -5.72 30.63 3.90
C SER A 151 -6.70 30.53 5.08
N TRP A 152 -7.28 31.66 5.49
CA TRP A 152 -8.31 31.69 6.53
C TRP A 152 -9.48 30.72 6.28
N PRO A 153 -10.06 30.64 5.05
CA PRO A 153 -11.11 29.65 4.78
C PRO A 153 -10.67 28.19 4.98
N THR A 154 -9.39 27.90 4.71
CA THR A 154 -8.81 26.57 4.95
C THR A 154 -8.68 26.29 6.45
N THR A 155 -8.27 27.28 7.23
CA THR A 155 -8.28 27.21 8.71
C THR A 155 -9.67 26.92 9.26
N GLU A 156 -10.69 27.67 8.83
CA GLU A 156 -12.08 27.43 9.25
C GLU A 156 -12.56 26.02 8.90
N LYS A 157 -12.19 25.53 7.70
CA LYS A 157 -12.51 24.16 7.28
C LYS A 157 -11.81 23.10 8.12
N ILE A 158 -10.56 23.32 8.50
CA ILE A 158 -9.83 22.42 9.41
C ILE A 158 -10.50 22.40 10.79
N ASP A 159 -10.96 23.55 11.28
CA ASP A 159 -11.69 23.64 12.55
C ASP A 159 -13.04 22.91 12.50
N GLU A 160 -13.77 22.98 11.39
CA GLU A 160 -15.01 22.20 11.19
C GLU A 160 -14.77 20.68 11.30
N TRP A 161 -13.59 20.21 10.85
CA TRP A 161 -13.19 18.81 10.93
C TRP A 161 -12.96 18.33 12.37
N ILE A 162 -12.94 19.21 13.37
CA ILE A 162 -12.95 18.81 14.78
C ILE A 162 -14.20 17.99 15.15
N THR A 163 -15.24 18.01 14.34
CA THR A 163 -16.44 17.18 14.58
C THR A 163 -16.33 15.76 14.00
N LEU A 164 -15.33 15.49 13.15
CA LEU A 164 -15.10 14.17 12.58
C LEU A 164 -14.48 13.21 13.59
N ASP A 165 -14.54 11.92 13.27
CA ASP A 165 -13.84 10.88 14.03
C ASP A 165 -12.34 11.21 14.13
N PRO A 166 -11.69 11.00 15.30
CA PRO A 166 -10.28 11.33 15.50
C PRO A 166 -9.32 10.73 14.47
N CYS A 167 -9.63 9.58 13.88
CA CYS A 167 -8.82 8.94 12.85
C CYS A 167 -8.91 9.64 11.47
N HIS A 168 -9.82 10.60 11.31
CA HIS A 168 -10.13 11.25 10.04
C HIS A 168 -9.93 12.78 10.06
N ARG A 169 -9.30 13.33 11.11
CA ARG A 169 -9.10 14.78 11.27
C ARG A 169 -7.67 15.13 11.68
N PRO A 170 -7.21 16.36 11.37
CA PRO A 170 -6.02 16.96 11.99
C PRO A 170 -6.05 16.95 13.51
N VAL A 171 -4.87 16.84 14.13
CA VAL A 171 -4.73 16.95 15.59
C VAL A 171 -4.40 18.40 15.93
N SER A 172 -5.24 19.05 16.72
CA SER A 172 -4.94 20.39 17.23
C SER A 172 -3.81 20.32 18.27
N ILE A 173 -2.81 21.21 18.12
CA ILE A 173 -1.67 21.35 19.05
C ILE A 173 -1.95 22.45 20.07
N ALA A 174 -2.78 23.42 19.71
CA ALA A 174 -3.18 24.54 20.54
C ALA A 174 -4.66 24.84 20.32
N ASP A 175 -5.36 25.25 21.39
CA ASP A 175 -6.76 25.72 21.35
C ASP A 175 -6.88 27.12 20.67
N THR A 176 -6.01 27.40 19.71
CA THR A 176 -5.99 28.60 18.88
C THR A 176 -6.29 28.21 17.43
N HIS A 177 -6.73 29.17 16.61
CA HIS A 177 -6.85 28.99 15.15
C HIS A 177 -5.48 28.90 14.44
N TYR A 178 -4.43 28.48 15.14
CA TYR A 178 -3.04 28.49 14.68
C TYR A 178 -2.28 27.33 15.31
N GLY A 179 -2.55 26.09 14.92
CA GLY A 179 -1.84 24.95 15.52
C GLY A 179 -2.39 23.58 15.16
N TRP A 180 -1.86 22.94 14.13
CA TRP A 180 -2.29 21.58 13.74
C TRP A 180 -1.12 20.66 13.38
N VAL A 181 -1.20 19.40 13.81
CA VAL A 181 -0.43 18.28 13.24
C VAL A 181 -1.31 17.60 12.20
N ILE A 182 -0.76 17.45 11.00
CA ILE A 182 -1.46 16.92 9.83
C ILE A 182 -0.56 15.85 9.22
N ALA A 183 -1.00 14.59 9.19
CA ALA A 183 -0.31 13.54 8.44
C ALA A 183 -0.16 13.94 6.96
N THR A 184 0.94 13.65 6.28
CA THR A 184 1.09 14.01 4.86
C THR A 184 0.46 12.97 3.94
N ALA A 185 0.04 11.82 4.47
CA ALA A 185 -0.52 10.72 3.70
C ALA A 185 -1.98 11.01 3.27
N PRO A 186 -2.32 10.90 1.97
CA PRO A 186 -3.67 11.20 1.45
C PRO A 186 -4.81 10.32 1.99
N SER A 187 -4.49 9.21 2.66
CA SER A 187 -5.46 8.31 3.29
C SER A 187 -5.88 8.75 4.70
N SER A 188 -5.25 9.81 5.24
CA SER A 188 -5.44 10.24 6.63
C SER A 188 -6.48 11.35 6.80
N PHE A 189 -7.10 11.79 5.70
CA PHE A 189 -8.12 12.85 5.66
C PHE A 189 -9.29 12.36 4.85
N GLY A 190 -10.51 12.59 5.36
CA GLY A 190 -11.82 12.18 4.82
C GLY A 190 -11.90 11.95 3.30
N ASP A 191 -12.69 12.76 2.59
CA ASP A 191 -12.69 12.70 1.13
C ASP A 191 -11.60 13.61 0.56
N LYS A 192 -10.71 13.06 -0.27
CA LYS A 192 -9.66 13.83 -0.97
C LYS A 192 -10.23 14.98 -1.79
N SER A 193 -11.47 14.86 -2.27
CA SER A 193 -12.16 15.90 -3.02
C SER A 193 -12.45 17.16 -2.19
N GLU A 194 -12.40 17.04 -0.85
CA GLU A 194 -12.71 18.13 0.07
C GLU A 194 -11.46 18.87 0.59
N ILE A 195 -10.25 18.42 0.27
CA ILE A 195 -9.02 19.06 0.76
C ILE A 195 -8.79 20.39 0.01
N PRO A 196 -8.71 21.54 0.71
CA PRO A 196 -8.38 22.81 0.08
C PRO A 196 -7.03 22.79 -0.64
N ALA A 197 -6.92 23.54 -1.74
CA ALA A 197 -5.76 23.48 -2.63
C ALA A 197 -4.45 23.94 -1.96
N ASP A 198 -4.50 24.95 -1.10
CA ASP A 198 -3.37 25.46 -0.33
C ASP A 198 -2.84 24.43 0.67
N LEU A 199 -3.75 23.78 1.43
CA LEU A 199 -3.41 22.67 2.31
C LEU A 199 -2.83 21.48 1.52
N PHE A 200 -3.44 21.14 0.38
CA PHE A 200 -2.94 20.08 -0.50
C PHE A 200 -1.51 20.35 -0.97
N HIS A 201 -1.19 21.60 -1.34
CA HIS A 201 0.17 21.99 -1.72
C HIS A 201 1.15 21.92 -0.55
N ALA A 202 0.77 22.39 0.65
CA ALA A 202 1.61 22.30 1.84
C ALA A 202 1.92 20.84 2.23
N LEU A 203 0.92 19.95 2.17
CA LEU A 203 1.09 18.52 2.44
C LEU A 203 1.97 17.85 1.38
N THR A 204 1.79 18.21 0.11
CA THR A 204 2.61 17.69 -0.99
C THR A 204 4.05 18.17 -0.87
N PHE A 205 4.27 19.41 -0.46
CA PHE A 205 5.59 19.96 -0.19
C PHE A 205 6.29 19.21 0.96
N ALA A 206 5.62 19.04 2.10
CA ALA A 206 6.15 18.28 3.24
C ALA A 206 6.51 16.84 2.83
N ARG A 207 5.64 16.17 2.06
CA ARG A 207 5.90 14.83 1.53
C ARG A 207 7.12 14.80 0.60
N GLY A 208 7.30 15.83 -0.24
CA GLY A 208 8.47 15.98 -1.11
C GLY A 208 9.80 16.11 -0.35
N LEU A 209 9.77 16.48 0.93
CA LEU A 209 10.92 16.50 1.83
C LEU A 209 11.08 15.20 2.65
N GLY A 210 10.25 14.19 2.39
CA GLY A 210 10.26 12.93 3.14
C GLY A 210 9.63 13.03 4.53
N CYS A 211 8.84 14.07 4.81
CA CYS A 211 8.13 14.22 6.09
C CYS A 211 6.81 13.44 6.08
N ASN A 212 6.56 12.73 7.18
CA ASN A 212 5.33 12.00 7.45
C ASN A 212 4.24 12.91 8.02
N TYR A 213 4.64 14.02 8.66
CA TYR A 213 3.73 14.97 9.29
C TYR A 213 4.10 16.41 8.91
N LEU A 214 3.07 17.24 8.75
CA LEU A 214 3.15 18.70 8.65
C LEU A 214 2.64 19.28 9.97
N ILE A 215 3.41 20.19 10.56
CA ILE A 215 2.98 21.04 11.66
C ILE A 215 2.74 22.45 11.12
N LEU A 216 1.53 22.96 11.30
CA LEU A 216 1.20 24.35 11.03
C LEU A 216 1.19 25.10 12.35
N ASP A 217 2.13 26.00 12.53
CA ASP A 217 2.34 26.77 13.76
C ASP A 217 2.50 28.25 13.39
N ARG A 218 1.90 29.16 14.14
CA ARG A 218 2.02 30.61 13.92
C ARG A 218 3.47 31.07 13.93
N ASP A 219 4.28 30.52 14.83
CA ASP A 219 5.63 30.99 15.12
C ASP A 219 6.70 30.26 14.27
N ALA A 220 6.29 29.27 13.47
CA ALA A 220 7.17 28.59 12.55
C ALA A 220 7.57 29.48 11.36
N SER A 221 8.71 29.16 10.74
CA SER A 221 9.22 29.91 9.60
C SER A 221 8.40 29.68 8.33
N THR A 222 8.44 30.66 7.43
CA THR A 222 7.89 30.54 6.08
C THR A 222 8.92 30.03 5.08
N THR A 223 8.44 29.54 3.94
CA THR A 223 9.25 29.24 2.75
C THR A 223 8.69 29.98 1.54
N ASP A 224 9.56 30.45 0.65
CA ASP A 224 9.22 31.01 -0.65
C ASP A 224 8.61 30.00 -1.64
N ARG A 225 8.68 28.70 -1.31
CA ARG A 225 8.17 27.61 -2.15
C ARG A 225 6.67 27.37 -2.00
N LEU A 226 6.01 28.01 -1.04
CA LEU A 226 4.58 27.94 -0.80
C LEU A 226 4.00 29.36 -0.72
N PRO A 227 2.75 29.59 -1.18
CA PRO A 227 2.07 30.86 -1.00
C PRO A 227 1.97 31.22 0.49
N CYS A 228 1.97 32.52 0.79
CA CYS A 228 1.62 33.04 2.11
C CYS A 228 0.37 33.90 1.99
N TYR A 229 -0.50 33.80 2.99
CA TYR A 229 -1.74 34.56 3.11
C TYR A 229 -1.64 35.46 4.35
N GLU A 230 -2.17 36.67 4.24
CA GLU A 230 -2.33 37.58 5.38
C GLU A 230 -3.73 37.41 5.97
N TRP A 231 -3.77 37.02 7.25
CA TRP A 231 -4.98 36.96 8.06
C TRP A 231 -4.64 36.89 9.55
#